data_AF-A0A6A0AL87-F1
#
_entry.id   AF-A0A6A0AL87-F1
#
_cell.length_a   1.000
_cell.length_b   1.000
_cell.length_c   1.000
_cell.angle_alpha   90.00
_cell.angle_beta   90.00
_cell.angle_gamma   90.00
#
_symmetry.space_group_name_H-M   'P 1'
#
loop_
_entity.id
_entity.type
_entity.pdbx_description
1 polymer ?
#
loop_
_entity_poly.entity_id
_entity_poly.type
_entity_poly.pdbx_seq_one_letter_code
_entity_poly.pdbx_strand_id
1 'polypeptide(L)'
;SFPTNCLSLMTISGAKGSLVNFSQISCLLGQQELEGRRVPRMASGKTLPCFAPYDAGARSCGFVGDRFLSGLRPQEYYFHCMAGREGLIDTTVKTSRSGYLQRCMVKNLETLRVHYDASVRDNADGSIVQFYYGEDGLDVTQ
;
A
#
# COMPACT_ATOMS: atom_id res chain seq x y z
N SER A 1 27.28 14.81 -7.43
CA SER A 1 26.66 14.98 -6.10
C SER A 1 25.45 15.88 -6.26
N PHE A 2 24.61 16.04 -5.24
CA PHE A 2 23.53 17.04 -5.31
C PHE A 2 24.13 18.42 -5.64
N PRO A 3 23.57 19.17 -6.60
CA PRO A 3 22.27 19.01 -7.25
C PRO A 3 22.25 18.28 -8.62
N THR A 4 23.37 17.74 -9.11
CA THR A 4 23.44 17.24 -10.50
C THR A 4 22.75 15.90 -10.75
N ASN A 5 22.50 15.10 -9.72
CA ASN A 5 21.82 13.81 -9.87
C ASN A 5 20.29 14.02 -9.82
N CYS A 6 19.64 13.92 -10.98
CA CYS A 6 18.20 14.10 -11.12
C CYS A 6 17.36 13.12 -10.29
N LEU A 7 17.81 11.87 -10.13
CA LEU A 7 17.10 10.88 -9.30
C LEU A 7 17.11 11.30 -7.83
N SER A 8 18.25 11.79 -7.33
CA SER A 8 18.34 12.33 -5.97
C SER A 8 17.52 13.62 -5.80
N LEU A 9 17.54 14.49 -6.81
CA LEU A 9 16.77 15.74 -6.80
C LEU A 9 15.27 15.46 -6.72
N MET A 10 14.73 14.60 -7.58
CA MET A 10 13.30 14.23 -7.60
C MET A 10 12.83 13.65 -6.27
N THR A 11 13.69 12.86 -5.63
CA THR A 11 13.40 12.22 -4.35
C THR A 11 13.41 13.22 -3.20
N ILE A 12 14.44 14.08 -3.13
CA ILE A 12 14.61 15.07 -2.05
C ILE A 12 13.59 16.20 -2.17
N SER A 13 13.27 16.63 -3.40
CA SER A 13 12.30 17.69 -3.64
C SER A 13 10.85 17.24 -3.48
N GLY A 14 10.60 15.94 -3.27
CA GLY A 14 9.24 15.37 -3.21
C GLY A 14 8.51 15.35 -4.56
N ALA A 15 9.20 15.56 -5.68
CA ALA A 15 8.56 15.59 -7.00
C ALA A 15 8.04 14.20 -7.39
N LYS A 16 8.88 13.17 -7.24
CA LYS A 16 8.48 11.77 -7.45
C LYS A 16 9.50 10.80 -6.87
N GLY A 17 8.98 9.74 -6.25
CA GLY A 17 9.80 8.71 -5.61
C GLY A 17 10.10 9.04 -4.15
N SER A 18 10.75 8.09 -3.48
CA SER A 18 11.10 8.16 -2.06
C SER A 18 12.55 7.69 -1.84
N LEU A 19 13.08 7.97 -0.64
CA LEU A 19 14.40 7.48 -0.23
C LEU A 19 14.51 5.95 -0.32
N VAL A 20 13.40 5.23 -0.13
CA VAL A 20 13.32 3.78 -0.31
C VAL A 20 13.55 3.40 -1.78
N ASN A 21 12.96 4.11 -2.74
CA ASN A 21 13.20 3.83 -4.15
C ASN A 21 14.66 4.11 -4.53
N PHE A 22 15.22 5.23 -4.04
CA PHE A 22 16.61 5.58 -4.27
C PHE A 22 17.57 4.52 -3.73
N SER A 23 17.31 3.99 -2.52
CA SER A 23 18.13 2.97 -1.89
C SER A 23 18.01 1.59 -2.55
N GLN A 24 16.82 1.19 -3.01
CA GLN A 24 16.64 -0.08 -3.73
C GLN A 24 17.33 -0.08 -5.10
N ILE A 25 17.36 1.09 -5.76
CA ILE A 25 18.09 1.25 -7.02
C ILE A 25 19.61 1.21 -6.77
N SER A 26 20.08 1.94 -5.76
CA SER A 26 21.50 2.23 -5.59
C SER A 26 22.26 1.29 -4.64
N CYS A 27 21.59 0.71 -3.64
CA CYS A 27 22.21 -0.03 -2.54
C CYS A 27 21.80 -1.51 -2.53
N LEU A 28 20.55 -1.82 -2.17
CA LEU A 28 20.02 -3.19 -2.07
C LEU A 28 18.48 -3.19 -1.95
N LEU A 29 17.82 -4.27 -2.37
CA LEU A 29 16.37 -4.42 -2.24
C LEU A 29 15.92 -4.69 -0.81
N GLY A 30 16.67 -5.53 -0.09
CA GLY A 30 16.38 -5.93 1.29
C GLY A 30 15.55 -7.19 1.40
N GLN A 31 14.97 -7.41 2.58
CA GLN A 31 14.15 -8.59 2.87
C GLN A 31 12.84 -8.54 2.08
N GLN A 32 12.57 -9.59 1.29
CA GLN A 32 11.26 -9.81 0.70
C GLN A 32 10.36 -10.47 1.75
N GLU A 33 9.23 -9.81 2.03
CA GLU A 33 8.23 -10.24 2.98
C GLU A 33 6.97 -10.66 2.22
N LEU A 34 6.33 -11.74 2.69
CA LEU A 34 5.12 -12.31 2.15
C LEU A 34 4.10 -12.48 3.28
N GLU A 35 2.96 -11.80 3.21
CA GLU A 35 1.89 -11.84 4.22
C GLU A 35 2.37 -11.61 5.67
N GLY A 36 3.31 -10.67 5.86
CA GLY A 36 3.88 -10.39 7.17
C GLY A 36 4.94 -11.40 7.64
N ARG A 37 5.40 -12.29 6.75
CA ARG A 37 6.33 -13.40 7.04
C ARG A 37 7.45 -13.45 6.03
N ARG A 38 8.50 -14.22 6.35
CA ARG A 38 9.57 -14.52 5.39
C ARG A 38 9.07 -15.52 4.34
N VAL A 39 9.85 -15.68 3.27
CA VAL A 39 9.55 -16.61 2.18
C VAL A 39 9.16 -18.01 2.71
N PRO A 40 8.02 -18.57 2.27
CA PRO A 40 7.55 -19.86 2.74
C PRO A 40 8.46 -21.00 2.29
N ARG A 41 8.56 -22.03 3.12
CA ARG A 41 9.27 -23.28 2.80
C ARG A 41 8.28 -24.31 2.26
N MET A 42 8.74 -25.09 1.29
CA MET A 42 8.05 -26.28 0.78
C MET A 42 8.07 -27.39 1.83
N ALA A 43 7.26 -28.44 1.65
CA ALA A 43 7.25 -29.63 2.52
C ALA A 43 8.63 -30.31 2.65
N SER A 44 9.50 -30.13 1.66
CA SER A 44 10.90 -30.58 1.68
C SER A 44 11.84 -29.73 2.54
N GLY A 45 11.34 -28.67 3.19
CA GLY A 45 12.13 -27.71 3.99
C GLY A 45 12.91 -26.68 3.18
N LYS A 46 12.80 -26.70 1.84
CA LYS A 46 13.47 -25.79 0.90
C LYS A 46 12.59 -24.59 0.55
N THR A 47 13.18 -23.41 0.37
CA THR A 47 12.48 -22.23 -0.19
C THR A 47 12.51 -22.21 -1.72
N LEU A 48 13.60 -22.68 -2.32
CA LEU A 48 13.73 -22.96 -3.76
C LEU A 48 14.50 -24.26 -4.01
N PRO A 49 14.32 -24.92 -5.16
CA PRO A 49 15.03 -26.16 -5.51
C PRO A 49 16.56 -26.05 -5.44
N CYS A 50 17.09 -24.85 -5.72
CA CYS A 50 18.51 -24.54 -5.70
C CYS A 50 19.11 -24.34 -4.29
N PHE A 51 18.30 -24.27 -3.24
CA PHE A 51 18.77 -24.21 -1.86
C PHE A 51 18.75 -25.59 -1.19
N ALA A 52 19.62 -25.75 -0.19
CA ALA A 52 19.60 -26.94 0.65
C ALA A 52 18.35 -26.97 1.55
N PRO A 53 17.85 -28.17 1.94
CA PRO A 53 16.78 -28.27 2.93
C PRO A 53 17.16 -27.55 4.22
N TYR A 54 16.26 -26.74 4.77
CA TYR A 54 16.46 -26.02 6.03
C TYR A 54 17.67 -25.08 6.06
N ASP A 55 18.13 -24.61 4.89
CA ASP A 55 19.18 -23.60 4.81
C ASP A 55 18.79 -22.32 5.59
N ALA A 56 19.62 -21.93 6.56
CA ALA A 56 19.42 -20.76 7.43
C ALA A 56 20.02 -19.46 6.85
N GLY A 57 20.61 -19.51 5.65
CA GLY A 57 21.17 -18.34 4.99
C GLY A 57 20.16 -17.20 4.80
N ALA A 58 20.63 -15.95 4.88
CA ALA A 58 19.76 -14.79 4.67
C ALA A 58 19.10 -14.82 3.27
N ARG A 59 19.86 -15.18 2.23
CA ARG A 59 19.39 -15.32 0.85
C ARG A 59 18.35 -16.43 0.68
N SER A 60 18.56 -17.60 1.29
CA SER A 60 17.60 -18.69 1.21
C SER A 60 16.25 -18.30 1.81
N CYS A 61 16.26 -17.38 2.77
CA CYS A 61 15.07 -16.88 3.43
C CYS A 61 14.56 -15.54 2.86
N GLY A 62 14.95 -15.16 1.63
CA GLY A 62 14.37 -14.03 0.91
C GLY A 62 15.05 -12.67 1.10
N PHE A 63 16.23 -12.61 1.72
CA PHE A 63 17.01 -11.38 1.77
C PHE A 63 17.75 -11.14 0.45
N VAL A 64 17.45 -10.02 -0.21
CA VAL A 64 18.07 -9.62 -1.48
C VAL A 64 19.11 -8.55 -1.21
N GLY A 65 20.37 -8.96 -1.26
CA GLY A 65 21.53 -8.05 -1.07
C GLY A 65 21.94 -7.31 -2.34
N ASP A 66 21.49 -7.77 -3.50
CA ASP A 66 21.74 -7.12 -4.78
C ASP A 66 20.75 -5.95 -5.01
N ARG A 67 21.03 -5.11 -6.01
CA ARG A 67 20.31 -3.85 -6.29
C ARG A 67 19.84 -3.78 -7.74
N PHE A 68 18.83 -2.95 -8.02
CA PHE A 68 18.34 -2.82 -9.40
C PHE A 68 19.39 -2.30 -10.37
N LEU A 69 20.32 -1.45 -9.92
CA LEU A 69 21.37 -0.91 -10.80
C LEU A 69 22.32 -1.99 -11.35
N SER A 70 22.64 -3.02 -10.57
CA SER A 70 23.53 -4.12 -10.98
C SER A 70 22.77 -5.39 -11.41
N GLY A 71 21.46 -5.42 -11.22
CA GLY A 71 20.62 -6.59 -11.48
C GLY A 71 20.52 -7.55 -10.29
N LEU A 72 19.52 -8.44 -10.35
CA LEU A 72 19.22 -9.43 -9.33
C LEU A 72 19.62 -10.83 -9.81
N ARG A 73 20.03 -11.69 -8.87
CA ARG A 73 20.26 -13.12 -9.18
C ARG A 73 18.94 -13.85 -9.44
N PRO A 74 18.93 -14.96 -10.18
CA PRO A 74 17.70 -15.69 -10.48
C PRO A 74 16.89 -16.11 -9.25
N GLN A 75 17.54 -16.49 -8.15
CA GLN A 75 16.85 -16.86 -6.90
C GLN A 75 16.16 -15.66 -6.25
N GLU A 76 16.87 -14.53 -6.18
CA GLU A 76 16.39 -13.27 -5.61
C GLU A 76 15.28 -12.65 -6.46
N TYR A 77 15.43 -12.72 -7.79
CA TYR A 77 14.42 -12.29 -8.75
C TYR A 77 13.10 -13.02 -8.52
N TYR A 78 13.14 -14.34 -8.32
CA TYR A 78 11.94 -15.12 -8.08
C TYR A 78 11.23 -14.72 -6.77
N PHE A 79 11.97 -14.51 -5.68
CA PHE A 79 11.40 -13.99 -4.43
C PHE A 79 10.82 -12.59 -4.59
N HIS A 80 11.49 -11.72 -5.36
CA HIS A 80 10.97 -10.39 -5.65
C HIS A 80 9.65 -10.43 -6.45
N CYS A 81 9.53 -11.36 -7.42
CA CYS A 81 8.27 -11.57 -8.14
C CYS A 81 7.14 -12.07 -7.23
N MET A 82 7.44 -12.88 -6.20
CA MET A 82 6.43 -13.29 -5.22
C MET A 82 5.87 -12.07 -4.47
N ALA A 83 6.75 -11.23 -3.92
CA ALA A 83 6.35 -10.02 -3.20
C ALA A 83 5.58 -9.04 -4.09
N GLY A 84 6.03 -8.86 -5.34
CA GLY A 84 5.31 -8.04 -6.34
C GLY A 84 3.90 -8.56 -6.64
N ARG A 85 3.72 -9.89 -6.73
CA ARG A 85 2.41 -10.50 -6.96
C ARG A 85 1.46 -10.29 -5.79
N GLU A 86 1.95 -10.39 -4.55
CA GLU A 86 1.13 -10.14 -3.36
C GLU A 86 0.53 -8.73 -3.38
N GLY A 87 1.33 -7.71 -3.69
CA GLY A 87 0.85 -6.33 -3.79
C GLY A 87 -0.29 -6.15 -4.82
N LEU A 88 -0.22 -6.86 -5.94
CA LEU A 88 -1.28 -6.85 -6.96
C LEU A 88 -2.56 -7.56 -6.48
N ILE A 89 -2.40 -8.69 -5.81
CA ILE A 89 -3.54 -9.44 -5.24
C ILE A 89 -4.22 -8.59 -4.16
N ASP A 90 -3.44 -7.99 -3.27
CA ASP A 90 -3.94 -7.16 -2.17
C ASP A 90 -4.76 -5.97 -2.70
N THR A 91 -4.25 -5.30 -3.73
CA THR A 91 -4.96 -4.21 -4.41
C THR A 91 -6.28 -4.71 -5.00
N THR A 92 -6.27 -5.86 -5.66
CA THR A 92 -7.48 -6.41 -6.29
C THR A 92 -8.55 -6.78 -5.26
N VAL A 93 -8.15 -7.34 -4.12
CA VAL A 93 -9.10 -7.75 -3.08
C VAL A 93 -9.63 -6.54 -2.30
N LYS A 94 -8.77 -5.61 -1.90
CA LYS A 94 -9.17 -4.45 -1.07
C LYS A 94 -10.06 -3.46 -1.84
N THR A 95 -9.81 -3.24 -3.12
CA THR A 95 -10.61 -2.33 -3.96
C THR A 95 -12.07 -2.76 -4.08
N SER A 96 -12.32 -4.07 -4.19
CA SER A 96 -13.68 -4.60 -4.34
C SER A 96 -14.60 -4.27 -3.16
N ARG A 97 -14.06 -4.22 -1.93
CA ARG A 97 -14.84 -4.01 -0.71
C ARG A 97 -15.16 -2.54 -0.49
N SER A 98 -14.19 -1.65 -0.70
CA SER A 98 -14.37 -0.21 -0.47
C SER A 98 -15.41 0.38 -1.43
N GLY A 99 -15.43 -0.05 -2.69
CA GLY A 99 -16.38 0.47 -3.69
C GLY A 99 -17.84 0.14 -3.37
N TYR A 100 -18.13 -1.09 -2.95
CA TYR A 100 -19.49 -1.48 -2.58
C TYR A 100 -19.95 -0.77 -1.29
N LEU A 101 -19.08 -0.69 -0.28
CA LEU A 101 -19.35 0.05 0.95
C LEU A 101 -19.67 1.52 0.66
N GLN A 102 -18.86 2.18 -0.18
CA GLN A 102 -19.09 3.54 -0.62
C GLN A 102 -20.47 3.69 -1.28
N ARG A 103 -20.88 2.78 -2.18
CA ARG A 103 -22.20 2.82 -2.81
C ARG A 103 -23.34 2.74 -1.79
N CYS A 104 -23.24 1.84 -0.82
CA CYS A 104 -24.25 1.70 0.24
C CYS A 104 -24.34 2.97 1.09
N MET A 105 -23.19 3.53 1.49
CA MET A 105 -23.15 4.78 2.27
C MET A 105 -23.73 5.95 1.48
N VAL A 106 -23.31 6.16 0.23
CA VAL A 106 -23.81 7.25 -0.62
C VAL A 106 -25.32 7.11 -0.82
N LYS A 107 -25.82 5.91 -1.10
CA LYS A 107 -27.26 5.72 -1.35
C LYS A 107 -28.12 5.97 -0.11
N ASN A 108 -27.64 5.60 1.08
CA ASN A 108 -28.37 5.85 2.33
C ASN A 108 -28.30 7.30 2.80
N LEU A 109 -27.27 8.05 2.40
CA LEU A 109 -27.03 9.42 2.84
C LEU A 109 -27.36 10.47 1.75
N GLU A 110 -27.83 10.06 0.57
CA GLU A 110 -28.02 10.96 -0.59
C GLU A 110 -29.08 12.05 -0.37
N THR A 111 -30.03 11.81 0.52
CA THR A 111 -31.14 12.73 0.82
C THR A 111 -30.86 13.66 2.01
N LEU A 112 -29.76 13.46 2.73
CA LEU A 112 -29.41 14.29 3.88
C LEU A 112 -28.96 15.68 3.43
N ARG A 113 -29.56 16.71 4.02
CA ARG A 113 -29.25 18.11 3.72
C ARG A 113 -29.29 18.98 4.96
N VAL A 114 -28.43 20.00 4.99
CA VAL A 114 -28.49 21.09 5.97
C VAL A 114 -29.59 22.07 5.56
N HIS A 115 -30.52 22.35 6.48
CA HIS A 115 -31.60 23.31 6.29
C HIS A 115 -31.24 24.71 6.82
N TYR A 116 -32.08 25.70 6.51
CA TYR A 116 -31.89 27.10 6.92
C TYR A 116 -31.86 27.30 8.45
N ASP A 117 -32.39 26.36 9.21
CA ASP A 117 -32.34 26.34 10.68
C ASP A 117 -31.08 25.64 11.23
N ALA A 118 -30.10 25.38 10.37
CA ALA A 118 -28.85 24.67 10.64
C ALA A 118 -28.99 23.19 11.05
N SER A 119 -30.20 22.63 11.03
CA SER A 119 -30.44 21.21 11.27
C SER A 119 -30.13 20.37 10.02
N VAL A 120 -29.64 19.14 10.24
CA VAL A 120 -29.45 18.14 9.18
C VAL A 120 -30.68 17.23 9.16
N ARG A 121 -31.38 17.21 8.04
CA ARG A 121 -32.62 16.42 7.88
C ARG A 121 -32.56 15.54 6.65
N ASP A 122 -33.33 14.47 6.68
CA ASP A 122 -33.64 13.67 5.52
C ASP A 122 -34.73 14.36 4.69
N ASN A 123 -34.42 14.75 3.45
CA ASN A 123 -35.37 15.40 2.56
C ASN A 123 -36.54 14.49 2.10
N ALA A 124 -36.42 13.16 2.24
CA ALA A 124 -37.50 12.24 1.86
C ALA A 124 -38.66 12.29 2.87
N ASP A 125 -38.34 12.20 4.17
CA ASP A 125 -39.33 12.01 5.24
C ASP A 125 -39.41 13.21 6.21
N GLY A 126 -38.48 14.17 6.12
CA GLY A 126 -38.41 15.34 7.00
C GLY A 126 -37.85 15.07 8.40
N SER A 127 -37.31 13.87 8.64
CA SER A 127 -36.74 13.46 9.94
C SER A 127 -35.44 14.21 10.24
N ILE A 128 -35.24 14.60 11.50
CA ILE A 128 -34.02 15.29 11.95
C ILE A 128 -32.98 14.23 12.35
N VAL A 129 -31.80 14.29 11.72
CA VAL A 129 -30.67 13.40 12.03
C VAL A 129 -29.66 14.08 12.96
N GLN A 130 -29.41 15.37 12.76
CA GLN A 130 -28.59 16.19 13.66
C GLN A 130 -29.25 17.56 13.84
N PHE A 131 -29.22 18.10 15.06
CA PHE A 131 -29.72 19.46 15.33
C PHE A 131 -28.78 20.55 14.82
N TYR A 132 -27.48 20.23 14.69
CA TYR A 132 -26.46 21.14 14.24
C TYR A 132 -25.36 20.33 13.53
N TYR A 133 -25.02 20.71 12.30
CA TYR A 133 -24.01 20.00 11.50
C TYR A 133 -22.66 19.97 12.24
N GLY A 134 -22.07 18.79 12.43
CA GLY A 134 -20.78 18.67 13.12
C GLY A 134 -20.75 19.13 14.58
N GLU A 135 -21.91 19.41 15.18
CA GLU A 135 -22.06 20.06 16.50
C GLU A 135 -21.47 21.49 16.60
N ASP A 136 -20.94 22.04 15.50
CA ASP A 136 -20.32 23.37 15.42
C ASP A 136 -20.80 24.22 14.23
N GLY A 137 -21.52 23.61 13.27
CA GLY A 137 -22.08 24.27 12.10
C GLY A 137 -21.03 24.75 11.10
N LEU A 138 -19.78 24.30 11.23
CA LEU A 138 -18.66 24.76 10.41
C LEU A 138 -18.51 23.91 9.15
N ASP A 139 -18.16 24.58 8.05
CA ASP A 139 -17.75 23.90 6.83
C ASP A 139 -16.32 23.38 7.00
N VAL A 140 -16.10 22.11 6.66
CA VAL A 140 -14.79 21.42 6.76
C VAL A 140 -13.71 22.11 5.92
N THR A 141 -14.10 22.90 4.92
CA THR A 141 -13.17 23.60 4.02
C THR A 141 -12.83 25.03 4.40
N GLN A 142 -13.48 25.59 5.44
CA GLN A 142 -13.20 26.93 5.98
C GLN A 142 -12.19 26.88 7.12
#